data_AF-A0A359D638-F1
#
_entry.id   AF-A0A359D638-F1
#
_cell.length_a   1.000
_cell.length_b   1.000
_cell.length_c   1.000
_cell.angle_alpha   90.00
_cell.angle_beta   90.00
_cell.angle_gamma   90.00
#
_symmetry.space_group_name_H-M   'P 1'
#
loop_
_entity.id
_entity.type
_entity.pdbx_description
1 polymer ?
#
loop_
_entity_poly.entity_id
_entity_poly.type
_entity_poly.pdbx_seq_one_letter_code
_entity_poly.pdbx_strand_id
1 'polypeptide(L)'
;EYTLLKDVNDKTEHAEEMIALLKDVPCKINLIPFNPFPHSGYERPSNNAIRRFQDLLHKAGHNVTVRTTRGEDIDAACGQLVGQVMDR
;
A
#
# COMPACT_ATOMS: atom_id res chain seq x y z
N GLU A 1 10.48 -1.82 7.76
CA GLU A 1 9.42 -0.94 7.23
C GLU A 1 9.75 -0.59 5.79
N TYR A 2 8.77 -0.26 4.95
CA TYR A 2 8.99 0.03 3.55
C TYR A 2 8.07 1.15 3.06
N THR A 3 8.66 2.29 2.69
CA THR A 3 7.93 3.42 2.12
C THR A 3 7.69 3.17 0.64
N LEU A 4 6.41 3.17 0.21
CA LEU A 4 6.04 3.02 -1.18
C LEU A 4 5.96 4.40 -1.85
N LEU A 5 6.68 4.54 -2.96
CA LEU A 5 6.80 5.71 -3.80
C LEU A 5 6.33 5.35 -5.21
N LYS A 6 5.39 6.14 -5.74
CA LYS A 6 4.80 5.90 -7.05
C LYS A 6 5.88 5.81 -8.13
N ASP A 7 5.81 4.77 -8.95
CA ASP A 7 6.68 4.49 -10.09
C ASP A 7 8.19 4.33 -9.78
N VAL A 8 8.58 4.44 -8.51
CA VAL A 8 9.96 4.29 -8.03
C VAL A 8 10.18 2.91 -7.44
N ASN A 9 9.31 2.49 -6.51
CA ASN A 9 9.49 1.22 -5.80
C ASN A 9 8.16 0.49 -5.48
N ASP A 10 7.06 0.83 -6.17
CA ASP A 10 5.71 0.29 -5.93
C ASP A 10 5.22 -0.72 -6.99
N LYS A 11 6.08 -1.05 -7.96
CA LYS A 11 5.81 -2.06 -9.00
C LYS A 11 5.85 -3.50 -8.46
N THR A 12 5.20 -4.39 -9.21
CA THR A 12 5.15 -5.83 -8.92
C THR A 12 6.54 -6.45 -8.83
N GLU A 13 7.46 -6.09 -9.73
CA GLU A 13 8.84 -6.58 -9.75
C GLU A 13 9.56 -6.34 -8.41
N HIS A 14 9.38 -5.16 -7.80
CA HIS A 14 10.00 -4.85 -6.50
C HIS A 14 9.42 -5.69 -5.35
N ALA A 15 8.14 -6.07 -5.42
CA ALA A 15 7.54 -6.97 -4.42
C ALA A 15 8.13 -8.39 -4.54
N GLU A 16 8.33 -8.88 -5.77
CA GLU A 16 8.96 -10.18 -6.04
C GLU A 16 10.42 -10.21 -5.56
N GLU A 17 11.18 -9.14 -5.82
CA GLU A 17 12.54 -8.97 -5.31
C GLU A 17 12.58 -8.93 -3.78
N MET A 18 11.62 -8.23 -3.15
CA MET A 18 11.49 -8.19 -1.69
C MET A 18 11.20 -9.59 -1.11
N ILE A 19 10.31 -10.36 -1.73
CA ILE A 19 9.99 -11.73 -1.30
C ILE A 19 11.25 -12.60 -1.35
N ALA A 20 12.00 -12.52 -2.45
CA ALA A 20 13.24 -13.26 -2.60
C ALA A 20 14.27 -12.86 -1.53
N LEU A 21 14.41 -11.56 -1.27
CA LEU A 21 15.34 -11.02 -0.27
C LEU A 21 14.98 -11.45 1.16
N LEU A 22 13.70 -11.54 1.49
CA LEU A 22 13.21 -11.81 2.84
C LEU A 22 12.91 -13.29 3.10
N LYS A 23 13.19 -14.18 2.15
CA LYS A 23 12.84 -15.60 2.21
C LYS A 23 13.22 -16.29 3.52
N ASP A 24 14.41 -16.00 4.04
CA ASP A 24 14.96 -16.64 5.25
C ASP A 24 14.94 -15.70 6.48
N VAL A 25 14.26 -14.54 6.37
CA VAL A 25 14.21 -13.52 7.42
C VAL A 25 12.80 -13.46 8.02
N PRO A 26 12.58 -14.02 9.23
CA PRO A 26 11.29 -13.91 9.89
C PRO A 26 11.02 -12.47 10.31
N CYS A 27 10.11 -11.81 9.62
CA CYS A 27 9.78 -10.41 9.88
C CYS A 27 8.30 -10.09 9.62
N LYS A 28 7.85 -8.96 10.18
CA LYS A 28 6.58 -8.32 9.83
C LYS A 28 6.89 -7.12 8.95
N ILE A 29 6.18 -7.00 7.83
CA ILE A 29 6.38 -5.93 6.87
C ILE A 29 5.34 -4.84 7.12
N ASN A 30 5.81 -3.60 7.25
CA ASN A 30 4.95 -2.43 7.38
C ASN A 30 5.13 -1.56 6.13
N LEU A 31 4.12 -1.57 5.24
CA LEU A 31 4.07 -0.73 4.05
C LEU A 31 3.54 0.65 4.44
N ILE A 32 4.25 1.68 4.02
CA ILE A 32 3.92 3.08 4.32
C ILE A 32 3.74 3.81 2.99
N PRO A 33 2.51 4.04 2.53
CA PRO A 33 2.27 4.90 1.37
C PRO A 33 2.87 6.28 1.61
N PHE A 34 3.65 6.77 0.65
CA PHE A 34 4.26 8.09 0.78
C PHE A 34 3.20 9.18 0.91
N ASN A 35 3.39 10.11 1.85
CA ASN A 35 2.56 11.30 1.98
C ASN A 35 3.30 12.50 1.36
N PRO A 36 2.83 13.06 0.22
CA PRO A 36 3.54 14.13 -0.46
C PRO A 36 3.67 15.40 0.38
N PHE A 37 4.80 16.08 0.23
CA PHE A 37 5.05 17.42 0.78
C PHE A 37 5.77 18.30 -0.26
N PRO A 38 5.72 19.65 -0.12
CA PRO A 38 6.33 20.56 -1.09
C PRO A 38 7.81 20.23 -1.34
N HIS A 39 8.22 20.25 -2.62
CA HIS A 39 9.58 19.96 -3.08
C HIS A 39 10.10 18.53 -2.83
N SER A 40 9.24 17.59 -2.43
CA SER A 40 9.66 16.18 -2.23
C SER A 40 10.08 15.47 -3.51
N GLY A 41 9.53 15.84 -4.67
CA GLY A 41 9.81 15.18 -5.96
C GLY A 41 9.24 13.77 -6.08
N TYR A 42 8.44 13.32 -5.11
CA TYR A 42 7.84 11.99 -5.09
C TYR A 42 6.33 12.06 -4.95
N GLU A 43 5.67 11.03 -5.43
CA GLU A 43 4.22 10.91 -5.41
C GLU A 43 3.77 9.69 -4.59
N ARG A 44 2.56 9.80 -4.04
CA ARG A 44 1.88 8.68 -3.40
C ARG A 44 1.48 7.63 -4.45
N PRO A 45 1.80 6.35 -4.25
CA PRO A 45 1.28 5.26 -5.08
C PRO A 45 -0.25 5.23 -5.12
N SER A 46 -0.82 4.71 -6.20
CA SER A 46 -2.27 4.45 -6.25
C SER A 46 -2.68 3.36 -5.23
N ASN A 47 -3.92 3.42 -4.73
CA ASN A 47 -4.47 2.39 -3.84
C ASN A 47 -4.40 0.98 -4.47
N ASN A 48 -4.58 0.88 -5.78
CA ASN A 48 -4.44 -0.39 -6.52
C ASN A 48 -2.99 -0.91 -6.51
N ALA A 49 -2.00 -0.02 -6.64
CA ALA A 49 -0.59 -0.42 -6.56
C ALA A 49 -0.23 -0.90 -5.15
N ILE A 50 -0.64 -0.17 -4.12
CA ILE A 50 -0.43 -0.54 -2.70
C ILE A 50 -1.06 -1.91 -2.41
N ARG A 51 -2.32 -2.09 -2.79
CA ARG A 51 -3.05 -3.35 -2.58
C ARG A 51 -2.41 -4.51 -3.33
N ARG A 52 -2.03 -4.32 -4.59
CA ARG A 52 -1.32 -5.35 -5.37
C ARG A 52 0.00 -5.74 -4.72
N PHE A 53 0.78 -4.77 -4.25
CA PHE A 53 2.04 -5.03 -3.55
C PHE A 53 1.80 -5.82 -2.25
N GLN A 54 0.83 -5.39 -1.45
CA GLN A 54 0.42 -6.09 -0.22
C GLN A 54 -0.03 -7.53 -0.50
N ASP A 55 -0.89 -7.74 -1.50
CA ASP A 55 -1.43 -9.05 -1.87
C ASP A 55 -0.32 -10.02 -2.29
N LEU A 56 0.71 -9.55 -3.01
CA LEU A 56 1.86 -10.38 -3.41
C LEU A 56 2.65 -10.84 -2.19
N LEU A 57 2.97 -9.93 -1.27
CA LEU A 57 3.68 -10.26 -0.03
C LEU A 57 2.87 -11.21 0.87
N HIS A 58 1.55 -11.01 0.97
CA HIS A 58 0.65 -11.92 1.69
C HIS A 58 0.62 -13.31 1.05
N LYS A 59 0.53 -13.41 -0.27
CA LYS A 59 0.56 -14.69 -1.01
C LYS A 59 1.88 -15.44 -0.82
N ALA A 60 2.98 -14.72 -0.61
CA ALA A 60 4.28 -15.30 -0.27
C ALA A 60 4.42 -15.71 1.22
N GLY A 61 3.38 -15.51 2.03
CA GLY A 61 3.36 -15.93 3.44
C GLY A 61 3.87 -14.88 4.43
N HIS A 62 4.16 -13.66 4.00
CA HIS A 62 4.59 -12.59 4.91
C HIS A 62 3.39 -11.94 5.63
N ASN A 63 3.60 -11.56 6.90
CA ASN A 63 2.64 -10.74 7.63
C ASN A 63 2.88 -9.26 7.27
N VAL A 64 1.90 -8.66 6.59
CA VAL A 64 2.03 -7.31 6.02
C VAL A 64 0.89 -6.42 6.48
N THR A 65 1.22 -5.24 7.00
CA THR A 65 0.29 -4.16 7.31
C THR A 65 0.52 -2.97 6.38
N VAL A 66 -0.54 -2.21 6.09
CA VAL A 66 -0.44 -0.92 5.42
C VAL A 66 -0.78 0.16 6.43
N ARG A 67 0.12 1.14 6.61
CA ARG A 67 -0.13 2.28 7.46
C ARG A 67 -1.05 3.25 6.73
N THR A 68 -2.27 3.41 7.22
CA THR A 68 -3.21 4.38 6.67
C THR A 68 -3.17 5.68 7.47
N THR A 69 -3.23 6.80 6.76
CA THR A 69 -3.55 8.11 7.32
C THR A 69 -5.06 8.14 7.57
N ARG A 70 -5.47 8.17 8.85
CA ARG A 70 -6.89 8.24 9.27
C ARG A 70 -7.64 9.26 8.39
N GLY A 71 -8.57 8.78 7.55
CA GLY A 71 -9.43 9.62 6.70
C GLY A 71 -9.48 9.25 5.21
N GLU A 72 -8.55 8.44 4.70
CA GLU A 72 -8.50 8.06 3.27
C GLU A 72 -9.07 6.64 3.00
N ASP A 73 -9.48 5.93 4.06
CA ASP A 73 -9.81 4.50 4.05
C ASP A 73 -11.27 4.19 3.63
N ILE A 74 -12.06 5.21 3.27
CA ILE A 74 -13.49 5.03 2.91
C ILE A 74 -13.67 4.65 1.43
N ASP A 75 -12.65 4.81 0.59
CA ASP A 75 -12.75 4.60 -0.87
C ASP A 75 -12.12 3.29 -1.38
N ALA A 76 -12.27 2.19 -0.63
CA ALA A 76 -11.70 0.89 -1.00
C ALA A 76 -12.71 -0.26 -1.12
N ALA A 77 -13.78 -0.06 -1.87
CA ALA A 77 -14.37 -1.12 -2.70
C ALA A 77 -15.10 -0.49 -3.90
N CYS A 78 -14.74 -0.87 -5.12
CA CYS A 78 -15.41 -0.44 -6.34
C CYS A 78 -16.93 -0.67 -6.26
N GLY A 79 -17.71 0.40 -6.35
CA GLY A 79 -19.08 0.45 -6.86
C GLY A 79 -20.08 -0.57 -6.31
N GLN A 80 -20.70 -0.27 -5.17
CA GLN A 80 -22.13 -0.46 -4.88
C GLN A 80 -22.35 -0.27 -3.38
N LEU A 81 -22.70 0.96 -2.99
CA LEU A 81 -23.72 1.32 -2.00
C LEU A 81 -23.57 2.80 -1.71
N VAL A 82 -24.26 3.59 -2.53
CA VAL A 82 -24.61 4.97 -2.25
C VAL A 82 -25.51 4.95 -1.02
N GLY A 83 -24.92 5.13 0.16
CA GLY A 83 -25.68 5.54 1.34
C GLY A 83 -25.69 7.06 1.37
N GLN A 84 -26.66 7.69 0.70
CA GLN A 84 -27.02 9.06 1.08
C GLN A 84 -27.46 9.00 2.54
N VAL A 85 -26.63 9.53 3.44
CA VAL A 85 -27.11 9.99 4.73
C VAL A 85 -27.05 11.51 4.67
N MET A 86 -28.22 12.10 4.46
CA MET A 86 -28.44 13.53 4.58
C MET A 86 -27.99 13.99 5.96
N ASP A 87 -27.19 15.06 5.96
CA ASP A 87 -26.93 15.90 7.11
C ASP A 87 -28.26 16.42 7.69
N ARG A 88 -28.55 16.10 8.96
CA ARG A 88 -29.22 17.01 9.90
C ARG A 88 -29.01 16.59 11.35
#